data_AF-A0A0T2Q877-F1
#
_entry.id   AF-A0A0T2Q877-F1
#
_cell.length_a   1.000
_cell.length_b   1.000
_cell.length_c   1.000
_cell.angle_alpha   90.00
_cell.angle_beta   90.00
_cell.angle_gamma   90.00
#
_symmetry.space_group_name_H-M   'P 1'
#
loop_
_entity.id
_entity.type
_entity.pdbx_description
1 polymer ?
#
loop_
_entity_poly.entity_id
_entity_poly.type
_entity_poly.pdbx_seq_one_letter_code
_entity_poly.pdbx_strand_id
1 'polypeptide(L)'
;MTSKYEAEVYHCMDSTFELYERTESPLHRAILLNYWRHVHLEGAAMFEEITAPDMMADDPKYHITWGDSPFQVEGRKGVFDFYSSIGDIVLWNSGDKIAVADWGIADEMWFHQMSTGTELKKIGHKVEKDDGLYLVSSRQAFIWPYNDQALLTGEHLYEDKSTLTIEEIDPAEAMTPARVREIHKECLAEMEARMGPNYWVYRR
;
A
#
# COMPACT_ATOMS: atom_id res chain seq x y z
N MET A 1 23.36 8.51 7.72
CA MET A 1 23.03 9.15 6.43
C MET A 1 21.59 8.78 6.15
N THR A 2 20.76 9.72 5.70
CA THR A 2 19.38 9.45 5.26
C THR A 2 19.42 8.43 4.13
N SER A 3 18.59 7.40 4.20
CA SER A 3 18.58 6.38 3.13
C SER A 3 18.13 7.03 1.82
N LYS A 4 18.73 6.62 0.69
CA LYS A 4 18.36 7.13 -0.63
C LYS A 4 16.89 6.82 -0.99
N TYR A 5 16.30 5.82 -0.35
CA TYR A 5 14.93 5.37 -0.58
C TYR A 5 13.88 6.19 0.19
N GLU A 6 14.27 7.02 1.17
CA GLU A 6 13.29 7.79 1.96
C GLU A 6 12.47 8.75 1.10
N ALA A 7 13.11 9.37 0.11
CA ALA A 7 12.43 10.24 -0.85
C ALA A 7 11.34 9.48 -1.62
N GLU A 8 11.58 8.22 -1.99
CA GLU A 8 10.59 7.41 -2.72
C GLU A 8 9.35 7.16 -1.86
N VAL A 9 9.51 6.95 -0.55
CA VAL A 9 8.36 6.80 0.37
C VAL A 9 7.56 8.09 0.51
N TYR A 10 8.21 9.25 0.62
CA TYR A 10 7.48 10.53 0.65
C TYR A 10 6.67 10.76 -0.63
N HIS A 11 7.20 10.32 -1.77
CA HIS A 11 6.63 10.56 -3.10
C HIS A 11 5.75 9.41 -3.62
N CYS A 12 5.53 8.36 -2.82
CA CYS A 12 4.77 7.18 -3.26
C CYS A 12 3.31 7.48 -3.66
N MET A 13 2.75 8.62 -3.24
CA MET A 13 1.38 9.02 -3.55
C MET A 13 1.27 10.21 -4.51
N ASP A 14 2.36 10.65 -5.13
CA ASP A 14 2.36 11.81 -6.04
C ASP A 14 1.39 11.63 -7.21
N SER A 15 1.34 10.44 -7.82
CA SER A 15 0.39 10.16 -8.91
C SER A 15 -1.07 10.22 -8.48
N THR A 16 -1.36 9.83 -7.23
CA THR A 16 -2.70 9.96 -6.63
C THR A 16 -3.04 11.41 -6.37
N PHE A 17 -2.09 12.19 -5.85
CA PHE A 17 -2.24 13.62 -5.67
C PHE A 17 -2.56 14.33 -7.00
N GLU A 18 -1.77 14.07 -8.04
CA GLU A 18 -1.97 14.65 -9.37
C GLU A 18 -3.33 14.27 -9.97
N LEU A 19 -3.80 13.03 -9.74
CA LEU A 19 -5.13 12.60 -10.18
C LEU A 19 -6.24 13.30 -9.39
N TYR A 20 -6.09 13.44 -8.08
CA TYR A 20 -7.04 14.14 -7.23
C TYR A 20 -7.22 15.61 -7.63
N GLU A 21 -6.15 16.33 -7.93
CA GLU A 21 -6.21 17.77 -8.30
C GLU A 21 -7.03 18.01 -9.58
N ARG A 22 -7.01 17.06 -10.54
CA ARG A 22 -7.76 17.17 -11.81
C ARG A 22 -9.14 16.51 -11.79
N THR A 23 -9.52 15.86 -10.70
CA THR A 23 -10.79 15.12 -10.60
C THR A 23 -11.92 16.02 -10.09
N GLU A 24 -13.00 16.13 -10.87
CA GLU A 24 -14.17 16.96 -10.52
C GLU A 24 -15.26 16.18 -9.76
N SER A 25 -15.45 14.90 -10.09
CA SER A 25 -16.50 14.06 -9.48
C SER A 25 -16.31 13.97 -7.95
N PRO A 26 -17.29 14.40 -7.12
CA PRO A 26 -17.16 14.34 -5.68
C PRO A 26 -16.93 12.94 -5.13
N LEU A 27 -17.59 11.94 -5.73
CA LEU A 27 -17.40 10.53 -5.37
C LEU A 27 -15.97 10.07 -5.66
N HIS A 28 -15.46 10.35 -6.86
CA HIS A 28 -14.09 9.95 -7.24
C HIS A 28 -13.04 10.62 -6.36
N ARG A 29 -13.23 11.90 -6.02
CA ARG A 29 -12.36 12.60 -5.07
C ARG A 29 -12.36 11.93 -3.70
N ALA A 30 -13.52 11.51 -3.20
CA ALA A 30 -13.61 10.80 -1.93
C ALA A 30 -12.95 9.42 -1.97
N ILE A 31 -13.14 8.66 -3.06
CA ILE A 31 -12.45 7.39 -3.31
C ILE A 31 -10.92 7.59 -3.27
N LEU A 32 -10.40 8.60 -3.97
CA LEU A 32 -8.97 8.91 -3.99
C LEU A 32 -8.42 9.30 -2.62
N LEU A 33 -9.18 10.08 -1.83
CA LEU A 33 -8.77 10.45 -0.46
C LEU A 33 -8.77 9.25 0.49
N ASN A 34 -9.75 8.36 0.36
CA ASN A 34 -9.79 7.11 1.10
C ASN A 34 -8.59 6.22 0.73
N TYR A 35 -8.34 5.99 -0.57
CA TYR A 35 -7.19 5.22 -1.05
C TYR A 35 -5.85 5.80 -0.58
N TRP A 36 -5.67 7.11 -0.73
CA TRP A 36 -4.44 7.79 -0.30
C TRP A 36 -4.22 7.62 1.20
N ARG A 37 -5.27 7.80 2.00
CA ARG A 37 -5.21 7.53 3.43
C ARG A 37 -4.87 6.07 3.72
N HIS A 38 -5.48 5.13 3.01
CA HIS A 38 -5.28 3.69 3.20
C HIS A 38 -3.82 3.30 3.03
N VAL A 39 -3.17 3.72 1.93
CA VAL A 39 -1.74 3.43 1.68
C VAL A 39 -0.85 3.94 2.81
N HIS A 40 -1.11 5.15 3.32
CA HIS A 40 -0.33 5.64 4.46
C HIS A 40 -0.67 4.95 5.79
N LEU A 41 -1.92 4.54 6.03
CA LEU A 41 -2.27 3.76 7.22
C LEU A 41 -1.57 2.39 7.22
N GLU A 42 -1.49 1.74 6.06
CA GLU A 42 -0.77 0.49 5.86
C GLU A 42 0.71 0.65 6.20
N GLY A 43 1.39 1.60 5.55
CA GLY A 43 2.81 1.86 5.81
C GLY A 43 3.11 2.36 7.23
N ALA A 44 2.12 2.97 7.91
CA ALA A 44 2.22 3.39 9.31
C ALA A 44 1.95 2.25 10.32
N ALA A 45 1.55 1.06 9.86
CA ALA A 45 1.06 -0.06 10.66
C ALA A 45 -0.15 0.29 11.55
N MET A 46 -1.06 1.12 11.04
CA MET A 46 -2.28 1.60 11.71
C MET A 46 -3.50 0.77 11.26
N PHE A 47 -3.47 -0.53 11.57
CA PHE A 47 -4.42 -1.50 11.02
C PHE A 47 -5.82 -1.45 11.65
N GLU A 48 -5.95 -0.89 12.86
CA GLU A 48 -7.29 -0.65 13.42
C GLU A 48 -8.00 0.46 12.64
N GLU A 49 -7.26 1.50 12.28
CA GLU A 49 -7.76 2.62 11.49
C GLU A 49 -7.99 2.24 10.02
N ILE A 50 -7.13 1.40 9.43
CA ILE A 50 -7.30 0.95 8.04
C ILE A 50 -8.58 0.13 7.85
N THR A 51 -8.98 -0.62 8.88
CA THR A 51 -10.18 -1.45 8.89
C THR A 51 -11.37 -0.77 9.56
N ALA A 52 -11.28 0.52 9.85
CA ALA A 52 -12.35 1.27 10.49
C ALA A 52 -13.62 1.34 9.60
N PRO A 53 -14.83 1.46 10.19
CA PRO A 53 -16.08 1.48 9.44
C PRO A 53 -16.26 2.66 8.46
N ASP A 54 -15.46 3.71 8.61
CA ASP A 54 -15.43 4.88 7.75
C ASP A 54 -14.32 4.81 6.67
N MET A 55 -13.51 3.75 6.67
CA MET A 55 -12.52 3.44 5.64
C MET A 55 -12.97 2.28 4.75
N MET A 56 -13.51 1.22 5.35
CA MET A 56 -13.76 -0.06 4.71
C MET A 56 -15.21 -0.50 4.90
N ALA A 57 -15.81 -1.18 3.93
CA ALA A 57 -17.14 -1.78 4.03
C ALA A 57 -17.16 -2.95 5.05
N ASP A 58 -18.34 -3.48 5.36
CA ASP A 58 -18.49 -4.53 6.39
C ASP A 58 -17.90 -5.89 5.95
N ASP A 59 -18.03 -6.23 4.66
CA ASP A 59 -17.59 -7.51 4.07
C ASP A 59 -16.61 -7.28 2.89
N PRO A 60 -15.42 -6.70 3.13
CA PRO A 60 -14.41 -6.50 2.10
C PRO A 60 -13.86 -7.84 1.61
N LYS A 61 -13.50 -7.92 0.33
CA LYS A 61 -12.94 -9.14 -0.28
C LYS A 61 -11.63 -8.87 -0.98
N TYR A 62 -10.59 -9.52 -0.51
CA TYR A 62 -9.25 -9.37 -1.04
C TYR A 62 -8.90 -10.61 -1.86
N HIS A 63 -8.32 -10.39 -3.04
CA HIS A 63 -7.82 -11.43 -3.94
C HIS A 63 -6.33 -11.18 -4.17
N ILE A 64 -5.47 -12.00 -3.59
CA ILE A 64 -4.03 -11.72 -3.54
C ILE A 64 -3.30 -12.81 -4.33
N THR A 65 -2.55 -12.43 -5.35
CA THR A 65 -1.66 -13.33 -6.10
C THR A 65 -0.18 -12.95 -5.93
N TRP A 66 0.19 -12.54 -4.71
CA TRP A 66 1.57 -12.23 -4.33
C TRP A 66 2.31 -13.49 -3.85
N GLY A 67 3.53 -13.69 -4.34
CA GLY A 67 4.31 -14.89 -4.00
C GLY A 67 3.73 -16.17 -4.62
N ASP A 68 4.09 -17.34 -4.10
CA ASP A 68 3.84 -18.63 -4.78
C ASP A 68 2.43 -19.20 -4.65
N SER A 69 1.64 -18.74 -3.69
CA SER A 69 0.31 -19.29 -3.43
C SER A 69 -0.73 -18.17 -3.35
N PRO A 70 -1.59 -18.02 -4.37
CA PRO A 70 -2.71 -17.10 -4.31
C PRO A 70 -3.68 -17.45 -3.19
N PHE A 71 -4.25 -16.44 -2.55
CA PHE A 71 -5.24 -16.62 -1.48
C PHE A 71 -6.25 -15.48 -1.45
N GLN A 72 -7.29 -15.64 -0.62
CA GLN A 72 -8.33 -14.64 -0.41
C GLN A 72 -8.43 -14.31 1.07
N VAL A 73 -8.83 -13.06 1.34
CA VAL A 73 -9.11 -12.58 2.69
C VAL A 73 -10.50 -11.95 2.68
N GLU A 74 -11.32 -12.29 3.67
CA GLU A 74 -12.72 -11.87 3.75
C GLU A 74 -13.01 -11.16 5.07
N GLY A 75 -13.82 -10.10 5.01
CA GLY A 75 -14.25 -9.36 6.18
C GLY A 75 -13.17 -8.45 6.76
N ARG A 76 -13.57 -7.37 7.45
CA ARG A 76 -12.61 -6.45 8.10
C ARG A 76 -11.64 -7.16 9.04
N LYS A 77 -12.12 -8.18 9.76
CA LYS A 77 -11.27 -8.99 10.64
C LYS A 77 -10.20 -9.77 9.86
N GLY A 78 -10.57 -10.39 8.74
CA GLY A 78 -9.61 -11.09 7.90
C GLY A 78 -8.54 -10.12 7.40
N VAL A 79 -8.94 -8.95 6.92
CA VAL A 79 -8.03 -7.91 6.43
C VAL A 79 -7.09 -7.42 7.53
N PHE A 80 -7.61 -7.18 8.74
CA PHE A 80 -6.79 -6.84 9.91
C PHE A 80 -5.75 -7.91 10.23
N ASP A 81 -6.19 -9.18 10.29
CA ASP A 81 -5.31 -10.31 10.60
C ASP A 81 -4.22 -10.48 9.52
N PHE A 82 -4.59 -10.28 8.25
CA PHE A 82 -3.66 -10.30 7.11
C PHE A 82 -2.57 -9.24 7.26
N TYR A 83 -2.92 -7.95 7.39
CA TYR A 83 -1.93 -6.89 7.55
C TYR A 83 -1.07 -7.08 8.81
N SER A 84 -1.68 -7.48 9.91
CA SER A 84 -0.98 -7.77 11.16
C SER A 84 0.03 -8.92 11.04
N SER A 85 -0.20 -9.86 10.10
CA SER A 85 0.69 -11.00 9.88
C SER A 85 1.94 -10.67 9.06
N ILE A 86 1.91 -9.62 8.24
CA ILE A 86 3.04 -9.18 7.40
C ILE A 86 4.20 -8.67 8.27
N GLY A 87 3.90 -8.16 9.48
CA GLY A 87 4.89 -7.78 10.47
C GLY A 87 5.64 -6.48 10.14
N ASP A 88 6.85 -6.33 10.69
CA ASP A 88 7.72 -5.18 10.46
C ASP A 88 8.38 -5.26 9.07
N ILE A 89 7.74 -4.67 8.08
CA ILE A 89 8.19 -4.65 6.69
C ILE A 89 8.52 -3.21 6.24
N VAL A 90 9.46 -3.10 5.30
CA VAL A 90 9.70 -1.87 4.54
C VAL A 90 9.09 -2.07 3.16
N LEU A 91 8.05 -1.30 2.84
CA LEU A 91 7.35 -1.34 1.56
C LEU A 91 7.09 0.07 1.04
N TRP A 92 7.08 0.20 -0.28
CA TRP A 92 6.61 1.40 -0.99
C TRP A 92 6.31 1.08 -2.45
N ASN A 93 5.54 1.95 -3.07
CA ASN A 93 5.23 1.91 -4.48
C ASN A 93 5.90 3.06 -5.25
N SER A 94 6.09 2.85 -6.56
CA SER A 94 6.56 3.88 -7.48
C SER A 94 6.03 3.69 -8.90
N GLY A 95 6.04 4.76 -9.70
CA GLY A 95 5.73 4.70 -11.13
C GLY A 95 4.26 4.39 -11.45
N ASP A 96 3.37 4.71 -10.51
CA ASP A 96 1.94 4.44 -10.53
C ASP A 96 1.22 5.00 -11.77
N LYS A 97 0.32 4.19 -12.32
CA LYS A 97 -0.58 4.53 -13.42
C LYS A 97 -2.01 4.35 -12.96
N ILE A 98 -2.44 5.32 -12.18
CA ILE A 98 -3.72 5.29 -11.49
C ILE A 98 -4.88 5.87 -12.32
N ALA A 99 -6.02 5.21 -12.23
CA ALA A 99 -7.31 5.68 -12.70
C ALA A 99 -8.40 5.46 -11.64
N VAL A 100 -9.39 6.35 -11.62
CA VAL A 100 -10.56 6.25 -10.73
C VAL A 100 -11.85 6.22 -11.56
N ALA A 101 -12.83 5.45 -11.09
CA ALA A 101 -14.16 5.34 -11.65
C ALA A 101 -15.20 5.13 -10.53
N ASP A 102 -16.49 5.13 -10.88
CA ASP A 102 -17.57 4.91 -9.92
C ASP A 102 -17.45 3.58 -9.16
N TRP A 103 -16.82 2.58 -9.79
CA TRP A 103 -16.60 1.27 -9.20
C TRP A 103 -15.36 1.21 -8.31
N GLY A 104 -14.43 2.19 -8.37
CA GLY A 104 -13.19 2.18 -7.59
C GLY A 104 -11.94 2.63 -8.34
N ILE A 105 -10.79 2.07 -7.96
CA ILE A 105 -9.46 2.42 -8.49
C ILE A 105 -8.86 1.25 -9.26
N ALA A 106 -8.19 1.57 -10.37
CA ALA A 106 -7.21 0.71 -11.01
C ALA A 106 -5.83 1.39 -10.92
N ASP A 107 -4.82 0.63 -10.51
CA ASP A 107 -3.45 1.11 -10.45
C ASP A 107 -2.48 0.05 -10.99
N GLU A 108 -1.47 0.49 -11.71
CA GLU A 108 -0.36 -0.34 -12.14
C GLU A 108 0.93 0.36 -11.72
N MET A 109 1.71 -0.30 -10.89
CA MET A 109 2.85 0.30 -10.19
C MET A 109 4.03 -0.67 -10.12
N TRP A 110 5.20 -0.16 -9.74
CA TRP A 110 6.26 -0.96 -9.16
C TRP A 110 6.05 -1.04 -7.65
N PHE A 111 6.07 -2.26 -7.12
CA PHE A 111 6.03 -2.51 -5.69
C PHE A 111 7.41 -2.94 -5.22
N HIS A 112 7.88 -2.31 -4.15
CA HIS A 112 9.21 -2.51 -3.59
C HIS A 112 9.13 -2.98 -2.15
N GLN A 113 9.98 -3.92 -1.78
CA GLN A 113 10.08 -4.45 -0.43
C GLN A 113 11.54 -4.67 -0.04
N MET A 114 11.92 -4.26 1.18
CA MET A 114 13.17 -4.75 1.78
C MET A 114 12.89 -5.90 2.71
N SER A 115 13.63 -6.99 2.56
CA SER A 115 13.48 -8.18 3.42
C SER A 115 14.77 -8.98 3.53
N THR A 116 14.92 -9.68 4.64
CA THR A 116 16.04 -10.59 4.83
C THR A 116 15.85 -11.84 3.97
N GLY A 117 16.95 -12.53 3.65
CA GLY A 117 16.85 -13.75 2.86
C GLY A 117 16.04 -14.85 3.55
N THR A 118 16.05 -14.89 4.89
CA THR A 118 15.20 -15.77 5.69
C THR A 118 13.71 -15.54 5.40
N GLU A 119 13.25 -14.29 5.39
CA GLU A 119 11.83 -13.97 5.11
C GLU A 119 11.48 -14.25 3.65
N LEU A 120 12.36 -13.91 2.70
CA LEU A 120 12.14 -14.18 1.28
C LEU A 120 12.00 -15.67 0.98
N LYS A 121 12.76 -16.53 1.65
CA LYS A 121 12.63 -17.99 1.51
C LYS A 121 11.27 -18.53 1.99
N LYS A 122 10.66 -17.91 3.00
CA LYS A 122 9.32 -18.32 3.50
C LYS A 122 8.24 -18.12 2.45
N ILE A 123 8.39 -17.11 1.58
CA ILE A 123 7.44 -16.79 0.51
C ILE A 123 7.83 -17.40 -0.86
N GLY A 124 8.83 -18.29 -0.87
CA GLY A 124 9.20 -19.09 -2.04
C GLY A 124 10.33 -18.55 -2.90
N HIS A 125 10.92 -17.40 -2.54
CA HIS A 125 12.02 -16.83 -3.30
C HIS A 125 13.35 -17.56 -3.04
N LYS A 126 14.23 -17.53 -4.04
CA LYS A 126 15.56 -18.12 -3.99
C LYS A 126 16.59 -17.02 -3.79
N VAL A 127 17.28 -17.06 -2.66
CA VAL A 127 18.35 -16.13 -2.29
C VAL A 127 19.48 -16.89 -1.60
N GLU A 128 20.71 -16.40 -1.79
CA GLU A 128 21.93 -17.10 -1.35
C GLU A 128 22.17 -17.02 0.16
N LYS A 129 21.93 -15.85 0.79
CA LYS A 129 22.28 -15.59 2.20
C LYS A 129 21.01 -15.42 3.05
N ASP A 130 20.94 -16.12 4.17
CA ASP A 130 19.80 -16.03 5.09
C ASP A 130 19.73 -14.68 5.83
N ASP A 131 20.90 -14.12 6.13
CA ASP A 131 21.11 -12.84 6.82
C ASP A 131 21.34 -11.67 5.85
N GLY A 132 21.41 -11.95 4.54
CA GLY A 132 21.47 -10.91 3.51
C GLY A 132 20.22 -10.05 3.52
N LEU A 133 20.38 -8.76 3.26
CA LEU A 133 19.27 -7.84 3.06
C LEU A 133 19.06 -7.62 1.56
N TYR A 134 17.81 -7.75 1.13
CA TYR A 134 17.45 -7.71 -0.28
C TYR A 134 16.38 -6.66 -0.54
N LEU A 135 16.53 -5.94 -1.65
CA LEU A 135 15.47 -5.18 -2.28
C LEU A 135 14.78 -6.06 -3.31
N VAL A 136 13.49 -6.31 -3.09
CA VAL A 136 12.63 -7.05 -4.00
C VAL A 136 11.75 -6.05 -4.72
N SER A 137 11.68 -6.13 -6.05
CA SER A 137 10.82 -5.27 -6.85
C SER A 137 10.05 -6.09 -7.88
N SER A 138 8.78 -5.77 -8.06
CA SER A 138 7.95 -6.37 -9.10
C SER A 138 6.93 -5.36 -9.60
N ARG A 139 6.52 -5.51 -10.86
CA ARG A 139 5.38 -4.78 -11.39
C ARG A 139 4.10 -5.45 -10.92
N GLN A 140 3.16 -4.65 -10.42
CA GLN A 140 1.91 -5.13 -9.89
C GLN A 140 0.74 -4.32 -10.43
N ALA A 141 -0.41 -4.97 -10.53
CA ALA A 141 -1.68 -4.34 -10.83
C ALA A 141 -2.61 -4.49 -9.63
N PHE A 142 -3.14 -3.38 -9.17
CA PHE A 142 -4.09 -3.32 -8.08
C PHE A 142 -5.45 -2.84 -8.57
N ILE A 143 -6.51 -3.54 -8.17
CA ILE A 143 -7.90 -3.11 -8.38
C ILE A 143 -8.54 -2.97 -7.01
N TRP A 144 -9.01 -1.78 -6.67
CA TRP A 144 -9.61 -1.47 -5.37
C TRP A 144 -11.08 -1.11 -5.59
N PRO A 145 -12.02 -2.04 -5.41
CA PRO A 145 -13.43 -1.75 -5.58
C PRO A 145 -13.99 -0.91 -4.43
N TYR A 146 -14.78 0.12 -4.74
CA TYR A 146 -15.43 1.01 -3.78
C TYR A 146 -16.96 0.98 -3.95
N ASN A 147 -17.69 1.24 -2.86
CA ASN A 147 -19.14 1.42 -2.93
C ASN A 147 -19.53 2.89 -3.16
N ASP A 148 -20.84 3.16 -3.24
CA ASP A 148 -21.39 4.49 -3.47
C ASP A 148 -21.24 5.44 -2.26
N GLN A 149 -20.73 4.95 -1.13
CA GLN A 149 -20.29 5.76 0.03
C GLN A 149 -18.77 5.97 0.06
N ALA A 150 -18.04 5.62 -1.00
CA ALA A 150 -16.57 5.67 -1.06
C ALA A 150 -15.87 4.85 0.04
N LEU A 151 -16.51 3.78 0.52
CA LEU A 151 -15.86 2.79 1.39
C LEU A 151 -15.22 1.69 0.54
N LEU A 152 -14.02 1.27 0.95
CA LEU A 152 -13.30 0.20 0.30
C LEU A 152 -14.03 -1.13 0.48
N THR A 153 -14.32 -1.83 -0.61
CA THR A 153 -15.04 -3.13 -0.60
C THR A 153 -14.13 -4.32 -0.92
N GLY A 154 -12.84 -4.08 -1.14
CA GLY A 154 -11.89 -5.15 -1.43
C GLY A 154 -10.61 -4.63 -2.09
N GLU A 155 -9.70 -5.56 -2.35
CA GLU A 155 -8.43 -5.26 -3.03
C GLU A 155 -8.00 -6.49 -3.83
N HIS A 156 -7.72 -6.31 -5.11
CA HIS A 156 -7.22 -7.38 -5.97
C HIS A 156 -5.79 -7.05 -6.39
N LEU A 157 -4.84 -7.80 -5.85
CA LEU A 157 -3.41 -7.66 -6.11
C LEU A 157 -2.97 -8.74 -7.09
N TYR A 158 -2.46 -8.29 -8.25
CA TYR A 158 -1.87 -9.15 -9.27
C TYR A 158 -0.39 -8.82 -9.47
N GLU A 159 0.48 -9.77 -9.17
CA GLU A 159 1.92 -9.65 -9.37
C GLU A 159 2.36 -10.18 -10.75
N ASP A 160 3.08 -9.36 -11.52
CA ASP A 160 3.78 -9.83 -12.72
C ASP A 160 5.12 -10.45 -12.33
N LYS A 161 5.09 -11.76 -12.04
CA LYS A 161 6.28 -12.54 -11.68
C LYS A 161 7.40 -12.50 -12.72
N SER A 162 7.11 -12.16 -13.98
CA SER A 162 8.15 -12.06 -15.01
C SER A 162 9.05 -10.83 -14.84
N THR A 163 8.61 -9.87 -14.03
CA THR A 163 9.33 -8.63 -13.72
C THR A 163 10.05 -8.64 -12.37
N LEU A 164 9.93 -9.74 -11.61
CA LEU A 164 10.49 -9.85 -10.28
C LEU A 164 12.02 -9.73 -10.30
N THR A 165 12.55 -8.74 -9.57
CA THR A 165 13.97 -8.58 -9.29
C THR A 165 14.22 -8.73 -7.79
N ILE A 166 15.36 -9.33 -7.45
CA ILE A 166 15.82 -9.51 -6.07
C ILE A 166 17.30 -9.14 -6.04
N GLU A 167 17.62 -8.03 -5.39
CA GLU A 167 18.97 -7.47 -5.36
C GLU A 167 19.47 -7.38 -3.92
N GLU A 168 20.65 -7.92 -3.62
CA GLU A 168 21.28 -7.72 -2.31
C GLU A 168 21.71 -6.26 -2.17
N ILE A 169 21.35 -5.61 -1.06
CA ILE A 169 21.66 -4.20 -0.78
C ILE A 169 22.56 -4.07 0.44
N ASP A 170 23.34 -2.98 0.50
CA ASP A 170 24.13 -2.64 1.68
C ASP A 170 23.19 -2.26 2.84
N PRO A 171 23.27 -2.92 4.01
CA PRO A 171 22.50 -2.54 5.19
C PRO A 171 22.66 -1.07 5.61
N ALA A 172 23.79 -0.42 5.25
CA ALA A 172 23.99 1.02 5.50
C ALA A 172 23.12 1.93 4.61
N GLU A 173 22.62 1.42 3.49
CA GLU A 173 21.68 2.12 2.59
C GLU A 173 20.22 1.82 2.90
N ALA A 174 19.95 0.83 3.77
CA ALA A 174 18.62 0.35 4.06
C ALA A 174 17.79 1.36 4.86
N MET A 175 16.48 1.36 4.59
CA MET A 175 15.51 1.93 5.50
C MET A 175 15.14 0.93 6.59
N THR A 176 14.74 1.46 7.75
CA THR A 176 14.18 0.64 8.82
C THR A 176 12.66 0.66 8.77
N PRO A 177 11.96 -0.41 9.20
CA PRO A 177 10.51 -0.41 9.33
C PRO A 177 10.00 0.74 10.22
N ALA A 178 10.75 1.07 11.28
CA ALA A 178 10.43 2.20 12.16
C ALA A 178 10.43 3.54 11.39
N ARG A 179 11.43 3.78 10.54
CA ARG A 179 11.50 5.03 9.77
C ARG A 179 10.40 5.11 8.71
N VAL A 180 10.08 4.01 8.02
CA VAL A 180 8.94 3.95 7.09
C VAL A 180 7.66 4.38 7.81
N ARG A 181 7.38 3.77 8.97
CA ARG A 181 6.19 4.11 9.77
C ARG A 181 6.14 5.58 10.16
N GLU A 182 7.26 6.17 10.52
CA GLU A 182 7.34 7.59 10.83
C GLU A 182 7.01 8.45 9.61
N ILE A 183 7.58 8.16 8.44
CA ILE A 183 7.29 8.89 7.20
C ILE A 183 5.79 8.85 6.87
N HIS A 184 5.17 7.67 6.89
CA HIS A 184 3.73 7.58 6.61
C HIS A 184 2.88 8.33 7.64
N LYS A 185 3.28 8.38 8.92
CA LYS A 185 2.60 9.19 9.95
C LYS A 185 2.77 10.68 9.70
N GLU A 186 3.94 11.13 9.26
CA GLU A 186 4.19 12.52 8.85
C GLU A 186 3.27 12.89 7.68
N CYS A 187 3.18 12.04 6.65
CA CYS A 187 2.27 12.24 5.51
C CYS A 187 0.80 12.30 5.94
N LEU A 188 0.35 11.41 6.83
CA LEU A 188 -1.01 11.43 7.36
C LEU A 188 -1.33 12.75 8.09
N ALA A 189 -0.39 13.23 8.91
CA ALA A 189 -0.55 14.50 9.62
C ALA A 189 -0.59 15.69 8.67
N GLU A 190 0.22 15.68 7.62
CA GLU A 190 0.19 16.69 6.56
C GLU A 190 -1.15 16.71 5.82
N MET A 191 -1.66 15.53 5.44
CA MET A 191 -2.96 15.40 4.78
C MET A 191 -4.09 15.96 5.66
N GLU A 192 -4.11 15.62 6.95
CA GLU A 192 -5.11 16.14 7.88
C GLU A 192 -4.99 17.66 8.09
N ALA A 193 -3.77 18.19 8.18
CA ALA A 193 -3.54 19.64 8.29
C ALA A 193 -4.02 20.38 7.03
N ARG A 194 -3.83 19.78 5.85
CA ARG A 194 -4.22 20.37 4.56
C ARG A 194 -5.72 20.28 4.28
N MET A 195 -6.33 19.13 4.54
CA MET A 195 -7.71 18.82 4.13
C MET A 195 -8.73 18.96 5.26
N GLY A 196 -8.28 19.03 6.51
CA GLY A 196 -9.11 19.03 7.71
C GLY A 196 -9.45 17.62 8.22
N PRO A 197 -10.09 17.55 9.40
CA PRO A 197 -10.41 16.27 10.04
C PRO A 197 -11.46 15.49 9.24
N ASN A 198 -11.31 14.16 9.20
CA ASN A 198 -12.19 13.24 8.47
C ASN A 198 -12.28 13.52 6.95
N TYR A 199 -11.20 13.99 6.33
CA TYR A 199 -11.16 14.34 4.90
C TYR A 199 -11.51 13.17 3.97
N TRP A 200 -11.28 11.92 4.41
CA TRP A 200 -11.55 10.71 3.64
C TRP A 200 -13.04 10.32 3.63
N VAL A 201 -13.84 10.88 4.53
CA VAL A 201 -15.25 10.51 4.68
C VAL A 201 -16.08 11.21 3.62
N TYR A 202 -16.70 10.43 2.74
CA TYR A 202 -17.61 10.98 1.74
C TYR A 202 -18.90 11.49 2.39
N ARG A 203 -19.16 12.79 2.25
CA ARG A 203 -20.40 13.44 2.68
C ARG A 203 -21.18 13.84 1.45
N ARG A 204 -22.33 13.20 1.24
CA ARG A 204 -23.26 13.51 0.15
C ARG A 204 -23.99 14.83 0.38
#